data_AF-A0A953XNM3-F1
#
_entry.id   AF-A0A953XNM3-F1
#
_cell.length_a   1.000
_cell.length_b   1.000
_cell.length_c   1.000
_cell.angle_alpha   90.00
_cell.angle_beta   90.00
_cell.angle_gamma   90.00
#
_symmetry.space_group_name_H-M   'P 1'
#
loop_
_entity.id
_entity.type
_entity.pdbx_description
1 polymer ?
#
loop_
_entity_poly.entity_id
_entity_poly.type
_entity_poly.pdbx_seq_one_letter_code
_entity_poly.pdbx_strand_id
1 'polypeptide(L)'
;MYYGWVHNSYGAARQAAHAATDAEGSARRAENAMARLEDAIERQTLIIRSLLEICSKKGVFSEDEFREIVTEVDLSDGRLDGKYKPQSGPQQCSNCGKTNGKRAVTCMYCGTPLEGRELV
;
A
#
# COMPACT_ATOMS: atom_id res chain seq x y z
N MET A 1 -3.22 57.55 -15.09
CA MET A 1 -3.55 56.30 -14.38
C MET A 1 -3.88 55.20 -15.39
N TYR A 2 -2.87 54.62 -16.07
CA TYR A 2 -3.06 53.58 -17.10
C TYR A 2 -1.84 52.66 -17.21
N TYR A 3 -1.16 52.34 -16.09
CA TYR A 3 0.03 51.48 -16.10
C TYR A 3 -0.02 50.29 -15.12
N GLY A 4 -1.01 50.26 -14.21
CA GLY A 4 -1.14 49.18 -13.22
C GLY A 4 -1.85 47.91 -13.71
N TRP A 5 -2.66 48.00 -14.77
CA TRP A 5 -3.48 46.87 -15.26
C TRP A 5 -2.73 45.92 -16.20
N VAL A 6 -1.64 46.38 -16.83
CA VAL A 6 -0.87 45.56 -17.77
C VAL A 6 0.18 44.70 -17.05
N HIS A 7 0.80 45.19 -15.98
CA HIS A 7 1.83 44.43 -15.25
C HIS A 7 1.29 43.18 -14.52
N ASN A 8 0.05 43.23 -14.02
CA ASN A 8 -0.55 42.11 -13.31
C ASN A 8 -0.96 40.97 -14.27
N SER A 9 -1.41 41.29 -15.49
CA SER A 9 -1.83 40.29 -16.47
C SER A 9 -0.68 39.45 -17.04
N TYR A 10 0.51 40.03 -17.24
CA TYR A 10 1.69 39.27 -17.67
C TYR A 10 2.19 38.26 -16.63
N GLY A 11 2.09 38.60 -15.33
CA GLY A 11 2.44 37.69 -14.24
C GLY A 11 1.48 36.51 -14.13
N ALA A 12 0.18 36.77 -14.23
CA ALA A 12 -0.86 35.73 -14.23
C ALA A 12 -0.74 34.78 -15.44
N ALA A 13 -0.49 35.31 -16.63
CA ALA A 13 -0.31 34.50 -17.85
C ALA A 13 0.92 33.58 -17.75
N ARG A 14 2.03 34.09 -17.20
CA ARG A 14 3.25 33.29 -16.98
C ARG A 14 3.02 32.19 -15.93
N GLN A 15 2.34 32.50 -14.82
CA GLN A 15 1.99 31.50 -13.80
C GLN A 15 1.06 30.41 -14.37
N ALA A 16 0.06 30.79 -15.16
CA ALA A 16 -0.83 29.84 -15.83
C ALA A 16 -0.07 28.94 -16.82
N ALA A 17 0.88 29.50 -17.58
CA ALA A 17 1.73 28.71 -18.48
C ALA A 17 2.61 27.70 -17.72
N HIS A 18 3.22 28.12 -16.60
CA HIS A 18 4.00 27.21 -15.75
C HIS A 18 3.13 26.10 -15.15
N ALA A 19 1.96 26.44 -14.61
CA ALA A 19 1.03 25.46 -14.07
C ALA A 19 0.57 24.44 -15.13
N ALA A 20 0.36 24.88 -16.37
CA ALA A 20 0.02 23.98 -17.47
C ALA A 20 1.17 23.02 -17.82
N THR A 21 2.41 23.53 -17.91
CA THR A 21 3.60 22.69 -18.15
C THR A 21 3.83 21.68 -17.01
N ASP A 22 3.64 22.09 -15.76
CA ASP A 22 3.77 21.21 -14.60
C ASP A 22 2.70 20.12 -14.60
N ALA A 23 1.46 20.47 -14.94
CA ALA A 23 0.35 19.53 -15.08
C ALA A 23 0.61 18.50 -16.19
N GLU A 24 1.08 18.94 -17.36
CA GLU A 24 1.47 18.07 -18.48
C GLU A 24 2.61 17.13 -18.06
N GLY A 25 3.63 17.67 -17.39
CA GLY A 25 4.73 16.87 -16.85
C GLY A 25 4.27 15.83 -15.84
N SER A 26 3.27 16.16 -15.00
CA SER A 26 2.69 15.22 -14.05
C SER A 26 1.86 14.13 -14.73
N ALA A 27 1.05 14.49 -15.73
CA ALA A 27 0.26 13.54 -16.51
C ALA A 27 1.18 12.53 -17.20
N ARG A 28 2.23 13.01 -17.90
CA ARG A 28 3.19 12.13 -18.57
C ARG A 28 3.94 11.21 -17.62
N ARG A 29 4.24 11.66 -16.38
CA ARG A 29 4.83 10.78 -15.36
C ARG A 29 3.86 9.68 -14.92
N ALA A 30 2.58 10.02 -14.74
CA ALA A 30 1.55 9.05 -14.39
C ALA A 30 1.35 8.01 -15.50
N GLU A 31 1.26 8.44 -16.76
CA GLU A 31 1.16 7.55 -17.93
C GLU A 31 2.35 6.58 -18.00
N ASN A 32 3.58 7.10 -17.85
CA ASN A 32 4.77 6.25 -17.83
C ASN A 32 4.78 5.27 -16.65
N ALA A 33 4.26 5.67 -15.48
CA ALA A 33 4.16 4.79 -14.34
C ALA A 33 3.12 3.68 -14.58
N MET A 34 1.99 4.01 -15.20
CA MET A 34 0.97 3.02 -15.58
C MET A 34 1.51 2.02 -16.59
N ALA A 35 2.18 2.48 -17.66
CA ALA A 35 2.77 1.59 -18.65
C ALA A 35 3.80 0.62 -18.03
N ARG A 36 4.58 1.08 -17.04
CA ARG A 36 5.52 0.21 -16.30
C ARG A 36 4.81 -0.80 -15.40
N LEU A 37 3.69 -0.41 -14.78
CA LEU A 37 2.89 -1.31 -13.97
C LEU A 37 2.20 -2.38 -14.84
N GLU A 38 1.70 -1.99 -16.00
CA GLU A 38 1.11 -2.92 -16.99
C GLU A 38 2.14 -3.97 -17.43
N ASP A 39 3.35 -3.55 -17.85
CA ASP A 39 4.44 -4.47 -18.21
C ASP A 39 4.84 -5.39 -17.05
N ALA A 40 4.91 -4.85 -15.83
CA ALA A 40 5.20 -5.64 -14.65
C ALA A 40 4.10 -6.70 -14.38
N ILE A 41 2.83 -6.34 -14.52
CA ILE A 41 1.69 -7.25 -14.33
C ILE A 41 1.69 -8.34 -15.39
N GLU A 42 1.93 -8.01 -16.66
CA GLU A 42 2.01 -8.99 -17.74
C GLU A 42 3.14 -10.00 -17.50
N ARG A 43 4.33 -9.50 -17.11
CA ARG A 43 5.45 -10.36 -16.76
C ARG A 43 5.14 -11.27 -15.58
N GLN A 44 4.52 -10.75 -14.51
CA GLN A 44 4.14 -11.56 -13.35
C GLN A 44 3.10 -12.62 -13.72
N THR A 45 2.13 -12.27 -14.55
CA THR A 45 1.10 -13.19 -15.04
C THR A 45 1.74 -14.36 -15.78
N LEU A 46 2.71 -14.09 -16.65
CA LEU A 46 3.44 -15.13 -17.38
C LEU A 46 4.22 -16.07 -16.44
N ILE A 47 4.90 -15.50 -15.43
CA ILE A 47 5.67 -16.28 -14.45
C ILE A 47 4.74 -17.16 -13.62
N ILE A 48 3.67 -16.60 -13.06
CA ILE A 48 2.70 -17.34 -12.23
C ILE A 48 2.06 -18.46 -13.06
N ARG A 49 1.61 -18.18 -14.29
CA ARG A 49 1.07 -19.20 -15.20
C ARG A 49 2.07 -20.33 -15.43
N SER A 50 3.33 -19.99 -15.66
CA SER A 50 4.41 -20.96 -15.91
C SER A 50 4.68 -21.82 -14.67
N LEU A 51 4.67 -21.22 -13.47
CA LEU A 51 4.81 -21.95 -12.20
C LEU A 51 3.66 -22.93 -11.98
N LEU A 52 2.41 -22.48 -12.18
CA LEU A 52 1.22 -23.32 -12.04
C LEU A 52 1.25 -24.51 -13.00
N GLU A 53 1.65 -24.28 -14.24
CA GLU A 53 1.78 -25.33 -15.26
C GLU A 53 2.82 -26.38 -14.86
N ILE A 54 3.97 -25.95 -14.32
CA ILE A 54 5.02 -26.87 -13.85
C ILE A 54 4.53 -27.68 -12.65
N CYS A 55 3.91 -27.03 -11.66
CA CYS A 55 3.39 -27.69 -10.46
C CYS A 55 2.30 -28.72 -10.81
N SER A 56 1.38 -28.37 -11.71
CA SER A 56 0.35 -29.28 -12.21
C SER A 56 0.97 -30.49 -12.93
N LYS A 57 1.92 -30.27 -13.85
CA LYS A 57 2.64 -31.36 -14.54
C LYS A 57 3.41 -32.29 -13.61
N LYS A 58 3.86 -31.78 -12.46
CA LYS A 58 4.55 -32.56 -11.43
C LYS A 58 3.61 -33.19 -10.42
N GLY A 59 2.30 -32.96 -10.53
CA GLY A 59 1.29 -33.48 -9.61
C GLY A 59 1.42 -32.91 -8.19
N VAL A 60 1.91 -31.67 -8.06
CA VAL A 60 2.10 -31.02 -6.75
C VAL A 60 0.77 -30.69 -6.07
N PHE A 61 -0.25 -30.36 -6.87
CA PHE A 61 -1.62 -30.10 -6.41
C PHE A 61 -2.62 -30.51 -7.49
N SER A 62 -3.88 -30.70 -7.10
CA SER A 62 -4.99 -30.82 -8.05
C SER A 62 -5.59 -29.46 -8.41
N GLU A 63 -6.29 -29.36 -9.54
CA GLU A 63 -6.98 -28.12 -9.94
C GLU A 63 -8.05 -27.71 -8.92
N ASP A 64 -8.70 -28.67 -8.27
CA ASP A 64 -9.74 -28.43 -7.27
C ASP A 64 -9.13 -27.90 -5.97
N GLU A 65 -8.05 -28.52 -5.49
CA GLU A 65 -7.26 -28.06 -4.34
C GLU A 65 -6.73 -26.63 -4.57
N PHE A 66 -6.23 -26.33 -5.77
CA PHE A 66 -5.80 -24.98 -6.11
C PHE A 66 -6.95 -23.96 -6.05
N ARG A 67 -8.14 -24.32 -6.57
CA ARG A 67 -9.33 -23.45 -6.51
C ARG A 67 -9.82 -23.20 -5.09
N GLU A 68 -9.78 -24.22 -4.24
CA GLU A 68 -10.10 -24.10 -2.82
C GLU A 68 -9.15 -23.12 -2.13
N ILE A 69 -7.84 -23.26 -2.34
CA ILE A 69 -6.83 -22.36 -1.77
C ILE A 69 -6.98 -20.92 -2.30
N VAL A 70 -7.24 -20.73 -3.59
CA VAL A 70 -7.49 -19.37 -4.14
C VAL A 70 -8.70 -18.73 -3.48
N THR A 71 -9.77 -19.51 -3.27
CA THR A 71 -10.98 -19.04 -2.59
C THR A 71 -10.69 -18.70 -1.13
N GLU A 72 -9.96 -19.56 -0.42
CA GLU A 72 -9.53 -19.33 0.96
C GLU A 72 -8.67 -18.07 1.09
N VAL A 73 -7.72 -17.87 0.17
CA VAL A 73 -6.83 -16.71 0.15
C VAL A 73 -7.60 -15.43 -0.17
N ASP A 74 -8.50 -15.42 -1.17
CA ASP A 74 -9.34 -14.26 -1.49
C ASP A 74 -10.24 -13.87 -0.30
N LEU A 75 -10.86 -14.84 0.35
CA LEU A 75 -11.64 -14.64 1.57
C LEU A 75 -10.78 -14.16 2.75
N SER A 76 -9.51 -14.57 2.80
CA SER A 76 -8.55 -14.19 3.85
C SER A 76 -7.95 -12.80 3.62
N ASP A 77 -7.80 -12.37 2.37
CA ASP A 77 -7.31 -11.04 1.95
C ASP A 77 -8.26 -9.91 2.39
N GLY A 78 -9.45 -10.27 2.89
CA GLY A 78 -10.39 -9.37 3.54
C GLY A 78 -10.00 -8.87 4.95
N ARG A 79 -9.11 -9.55 5.71
CA ARG A 79 -8.51 -9.16 7.04
C ARG A 79 -8.17 -10.34 7.98
N LEU A 80 -8.35 -11.61 7.60
CA LEU A 80 -8.53 -12.65 8.62
C LEU A 80 -7.38 -13.64 8.87
N ASP A 81 -6.25 -13.59 8.17
CA ASP A 81 -5.12 -14.45 8.60
C ASP A 81 -3.75 -13.82 8.31
N GLY A 82 -2.99 -13.32 9.29
CA GLY A 82 -2.81 -13.87 10.62
C GLY A 82 -2.76 -12.87 11.77
N LYS A 83 -3.48 -13.24 12.84
CA LYS A 83 -3.16 -12.94 14.26
C LYS A 83 -3.31 -11.49 14.75
N TYR A 84 -4.36 -10.79 14.34
CA TYR A 84 -4.99 -9.82 15.25
C TYR A 84 -6.03 -10.54 16.11
N LYS A 85 -5.60 -11.24 17.16
CA LYS A 85 -6.49 -11.45 18.31
C LYS A 85 -6.42 -10.16 19.10
N PRO A 86 -7.46 -9.30 19.14
CA PRO A 86 -7.49 -8.24 20.13
C PRO A 86 -7.64 -8.89 21.50
N GLN A 87 -6.54 -9.38 22.08
CA GLN A 87 -6.49 -9.54 23.52
C GLN A 87 -6.51 -8.13 24.11
N SER A 88 -7.72 -7.79 24.54
CA SER A 88 -7.95 -7.22 25.87
C SER A 88 -7.42 -5.80 26.08
N GLY A 89 -8.09 -4.84 25.45
CA GLY A 89 -8.21 -3.48 25.99
C GLY A 89 -6.91 -2.65 26.13
N PRO A 90 -6.99 -1.52 26.86
CA PRO A 90 -5.83 -0.72 27.22
C PRO A 90 -4.87 -1.51 28.10
N GLN A 91 -3.56 -1.46 27.82
CA GLN A 91 -2.52 -2.22 28.53
C GLN A 91 -1.54 -1.26 29.20
N GLN A 92 -1.21 -1.50 30.47
CA GLN A 92 -0.17 -0.75 31.18
C GLN A 92 1.23 -1.21 30.76
N CYS A 93 2.13 -0.25 30.56
CA CYS A 93 3.53 -0.54 30.30
C CYS A 93 4.23 -1.01 31.60
N SER A 94 4.92 -2.14 31.54
CA SER A 94 5.70 -2.68 32.67
C SER A 94 6.88 -1.79 33.06
N ASN A 95 7.38 -0.95 32.15
CA ASN A 95 8.52 -0.07 32.42
C ASN A 95 8.11 1.30 32.99
N CYS A 96 7.12 1.98 32.40
CA CYS A 96 6.73 3.34 32.81
C CYS A 96 5.37 3.44 33.50
N GLY A 97 4.62 2.33 33.62
CA GLY A 97 3.30 2.27 34.27
C GLY A 97 2.17 2.93 33.50
N LYS A 98 2.44 3.63 32.38
CA LYS A 98 1.40 4.34 31.61
C LYS A 98 0.57 3.37 30.77
N THR A 99 -0.74 3.65 30.70
CA THR A 99 -1.69 2.90 29.89
C THR A 99 -1.57 3.25 28.42
N ASN A 100 -1.39 2.25 27.57
CA ASN A 100 -1.30 2.38 26.13
C ASN A 100 -2.57 1.88 25.47
N GLY A 101 -2.90 2.48 24.32
CA GLY A 101 -4.07 2.11 23.55
C GLY A 101 -4.02 0.67 23.05
N LYS A 102 -5.18 0.12 22.70
CA LYS A 102 -5.37 -1.27 22.24
C LYS A 102 -4.51 -1.69 21.04
N ARG A 103 -3.93 -0.74 20.29
CA ARG A 103 -3.12 -0.99 19.08
C ARG A 103 -1.63 -0.72 19.26
N ALA A 104 -1.20 -0.20 20.40
CA ALA A 104 0.20 0.09 20.64
C ALA A 104 1.00 -1.22 20.76
N VAL A 105 2.05 -1.35 19.95
CA VAL A 105 3.06 -2.43 19.96
C VAL A 105 4.21 -2.05 20.89
N THR A 106 4.60 -0.78 20.86
CA THR A 106 5.56 -0.16 21.78
C THR A 106 4.86 0.86 22.65
N CYS A 107 5.39 1.13 23.85
CA CYS A 107 4.84 2.16 24.70
C CYS A 107 5.00 3.53 24.05
N MET A 108 3.89 4.25 23.87
CA MET A 108 3.88 5.61 23.29
C MET A 108 4.64 6.64 24.12
N TYR A 109 4.98 6.32 25.36
CA TYR A 109 5.61 7.24 26.30
C TYR A 109 7.09 6.96 26.53
N CYS A 110 7.48 5.69 26.68
CA CYS A 110 8.86 5.31 27.00
C CYS A 110 9.53 4.43 25.93
N GLY A 111 8.82 4.08 24.86
CA GLY A 111 9.36 3.30 23.73
C GLY A 111 9.57 1.80 24.00
N THR A 112 9.37 1.33 25.23
CA THR A 112 9.55 -0.09 25.58
C THR A 112 8.51 -0.97 24.86
N PRO A 113 8.92 -2.11 24.26
CA PRO A 113 7.99 -3.08 23.69
C PRO A 113 6.94 -3.52 24.72
N LEU A 114 5.68 -3.59 24.31
CA LEU A 114 4.61 -4.09 25.17
C LEU A 114 4.56 -5.61 25.08
N GLU A 115 4.71 -6.28 26.22
CA GLU A 115 4.74 -7.74 26.33
C GLU A 115 3.48 -8.36 25.72
N GLY A 116 3.67 -9.42 24.92
CA GLY A 116 2.58 -10.09 24.19
C GLY A 116 2.06 -9.37 22.94
N ARG A 117 2.70 -8.25 22.53
CA ARG A 117 2.33 -7.49 21.32
C ARG A 117 3.50 -7.35 20.35
N GLU A 118 4.19 -8.44 20.07
CA GLU A 118 5.31 -8.48 19.13
C GLU A 118 4.79 -8.50 17.68
N LEU A 119 5.43 -7.73 16.80
CA LEU A 119 5.21 -7.83 15.35
C LEU A 119 6.01 -9.03 14.85
N VAL A 120 5.31 -10.06 14.36
CA VAL A 120 5.90 -11.17 13.61
C VAL A 120 5.75 -10.87 12.13
#